data_AF-A0A351MUP9-F1
#
_entry.id   AF-A0A351MUP9-F1
#
_cell.length_a   1.000
_cell.length_b   1.000
_cell.length_c   1.000
_cell.angle_alpha   90.00
_cell.angle_beta   90.00
_cell.angle_gamma   90.00
#
_symmetry.space_group_name_H-M   'P 1'
#
loop_
_entity.id
_entity.type
_entity.pdbx_description
1 polymer ?
#
loop_
_entity_poly.entity_id
_entity_poly.type
_entity_poly.pdbx_seq_one_letter_code
_entity_poly.pdbx_strand_id
1 'polypeptide(L)' 'MGDISSLKEGMEAKTTGRLLSIPVGKGLLGRVVDALGNPVDGKGPIQSTERYPVEKIAPGIIPRKSVDQPMQTGIMAI' A
#
# COMPACT_ATOMS: atom_id res chain seq x y z
N MET A 1 0.84 7.11 9.31
CA MET A 1 1.32 6.84 10.68
C MET A 1 0.83 7.97 11.57
N GLY A 2 0.25 7.64 12.73
CA GLY A 2 -0.70 8.48 13.47
C GLY A 2 -0.11 9.62 14.29
N ASP A 3 -0.91 10.10 15.25
CA ASP A 3 -0.60 11.27 16.06
C ASP A 3 0.46 10.96 17.15
N ILE A 4 1.43 11.86 17.27
CA ILE A 4 2.57 11.76 18.18
C ILE A 4 2.26 12.48 19.51
N SER A 5 1.27 13.36 19.53
CA SER A 5 0.95 14.23 20.68
C SER A 5 0.56 13.49 21.96
N SER A 6 0.05 12.26 21.84
CA SER A 6 -0.35 11.43 22.98
C SER A 6 0.77 10.54 23.55
N LEU A 7 1.95 10.53 22.93
CA LEU A 7 3.05 9.67 23.36
C LEU A 7 3.72 10.23 24.62
N LYS A 8 3.99 9.37 25.61
CA LYS A 8 4.67 9.74 26.86
C LYS A 8 5.74 8.71 27.23
N GLU A 9 6.74 9.15 27.99
CA GLU A 9 7.77 8.28 28.54
C GLU A 9 7.14 7.23 29.48
N GLY A 10 7.62 5.99 29.39
CA GLY A 10 7.12 4.86 30.18
C GLY A 10 5.94 4.09 29.57
N MET A 11 5.47 4.45 28.37
CA MET A 11 4.44 3.68 27.65
C MET A 11 4.99 2.33 27.16
N GLU A 12 4.22 1.26 27.38
CA GLU A 12 4.57 -0.09 26.90
C GLU A 12 4.36 -0.19 25.38
N ALA A 13 5.42 -0.52 24.65
CA ALA A 13 5.36 -0.78 23.21
C ALA A 13 5.34 -2.29 22.93
N LYS A 14 4.49 -2.73 22.01
CA LYS A 14 4.42 -4.13 21.57
C LYS A 14 4.80 -4.24 20.10
N THR A 15 5.61 -5.23 19.79
CA THR A 15 5.97 -5.54 18.41
C THR A 15 4.86 -6.34 17.74
N THR A 16 4.60 -6.06 16.46
CA THR A 16 3.59 -6.77 15.66
C THR A 16 4.10 -8.08 15.08
N GLY A 17 5.38 -8.40 15.25
CA GLY A 17 6.03 -9.64 14.77
C GLY A 17 6.02 -9.82 13.25
N ARG A 18 5.60 -8.81 12.49
CA ARG A 18 5.46 -8.84 11.04
C ARG A 18 6.18 -7.64 10.46
N LEU A 19 6.79 -7.82 9.29
CA LEU A 19 7.32 -6.71 8.51
C LEU A 19 6.18 -5.76 8.13
N LEU A 20 6.51 -4.49 7.89
CA LEU A 20 5.54 -3.48 7.47
C LEU A 20 4.82 -3.95 6.20
N SER A 21 3.52 -4.24 6.33
CA SER A 21 2.71 -4.83 5.26
C SER A 21 1.31 -4.22 5.22
N ILE A 22 0.87 -3.95 3.99
CA ILE A 22 -0.41 -3.31 3.68
C ILE A 22 -1.38 -4.32 3.05
N PRO A 23 -2.69 -4.18 3.28
CA PRO A 23 -3.69 -4.97 2.57
C PRO A 23 -3.64 -4.67 1.07
N VAL A 24 -3.74 -5.70 0.24
CA VAL A 24 -3.78 -5.57 -1.23
C VAL A 24 -4.97 -6.36 -1.79
N GLY A 25 -5.42 -5.98 -2.98
CA GLY A 25 -6.48 -6.69 -3.70
C GLY A 25 -7.39 -5.76 -4.50
N LYS A 26 -8.30 -6.36 -5.27
CA LYS A 26 -9.25 -5.63 -6.12
C LYS A 26 -10.24 -4.78 -5.31
N GLY A 27 -10.45 -5.10 -4.03
CA GLY A 27 -11.31 -4.32 -3.12
C GLY A 27 -10.83 -2.90 -2.82
N LEU A 28 -9.58 -2.55 -3.17
CA LEU A 28 -9.04 -1.20 -3.06
C LEU A 28 -9.48 -0.27 -4.20
N LEU A 29 -9.94 -0.82 -5.32
CA LEU A 29 -10.32 -0.02 -6.49
C LEU A 29 -11.52 0.88 -6.15
N GLY A 30 -11.36 2.19 -6.39
CA GLY A 30 -12.40 3.20 -6.13
C GLY A 30 -12.56 3.60 -4.65
N ARG A 31 -11.66 3.15 -3.77
CA ARG A 31 -11.61 3.54 -2.35
C ARG A 31 -10.53 4.60 -2.12
N VAL A 32 -10.71 5.42 -1.08
CA VAL A 32 -9.66 6.32 -0.60
C VAL A 32 -9.04 5.73 0.65
N VAL A 33 -7.72 5.54 0.62
CA VAL A 33 -6.96 4.87 1.68
C VAL A 33 -5.79 5.72 2.16
N ASP A 34 -5.45 5.60 3.44
CA ASP A 34 -4.19 6.10 4.00
C ASP A 34 -3.00 5.20 3.58
N ALA A 35 -1.78 5.67 3.79
CA ALA A 35 -0.52 4.96 3.53
C ALA A 35 -0.41 3.58 4.23
N LEU A 36 -1.18 3.35 5.31
CA LEU A 36 -1.26 2.06 6.00
C LEU A 36 -2.34 1.12 5.42
N GLY A 37 -3.08 1.54 4.39
CA GLY A 37 -4.16 0.79 3.75
C GLY A 37 -5.49 0.85 4.49
N ASN A 38 -5.65 1.78 5.43
CA ASN A 38 -6.91 2.00 6.15
C ASN A 38 -7.86 2.89 5.32
N PRO A 39 -9.16 2.55 5.19
CA PRO A 39 -10.11 3.39 4.48
C PRO A 39 -10.35 4.72 5.23
N VAL A 40 -10.28 5.83 4.50
CA VAL A 40 -10.59 7.19 5.01
C VAL A 40 -11.87 7.77 4.37
N ASP A 41 -12.52 6.99 3.51
CA ASP A 41 -13.71 7.41 2.74
C ASP A 41 -15.05 7.18 3.45
N GLY A 42 -15.06 6.62 4.68
CA GLY A 42 -16.29 6.37 5.45
C GLY A 42 -17.21 5.28 4.87
N LYS A 43 -16.81 4.58 3.80
CA LYS A 43 -17.62 3.56 3.10
C LYS A 43 -17.50 2.15 3.71
N GLY A 44 -17.15 2.05 4.99
CA GLY A 44 -16.95 0.79 5.71
C GLY A 44 -15.59 0.11 5.46
N PRO A 45 -15.37 -1.11 5.97
CA PRO A 45 -14.08 -1.80 5.87
C PRO A 45 -13.78 -2.29 4.43
N ILE A 46 -12.50 -2.38 4.10
CA ILE A 46 -12.04 -2.92 2.80
C ILE A 46 -11.87 -4.42 2.93
N GLN A 47 -12.49 -5.17 2.01
CA GLN A 47 -12.28 -6.62 1.92
C GLN A 47 -10.96 -6.89 1.17
N SER A 48 -9.93 -7.29 1.92
CA SER A 48 -8.65 -7.75 1.37
C SER A 48 -8.30 -9.13 1.91
N THR A 49 -8.00 -10.08 1.03
CA THR A 49 -7.60 -11.44 1.41
C THR A 49 -6.09 -11.55 1.66
N GLU A 50 -5.30 -10.68 1.04
CA GLU A 50 -3.84 -10.75 1.04
C GLU A 50 -3.20 -9.47 1.57
N ARG A 51 -2.02 -9.61 2.17
CA ARG A 51 -1.17 -8.48 2.57
C ARG A 51 0.17 -8.57 1.84
N TYR A 52 0.68 -7.43 1.41
CA TYR A 52 1.96 -7.34 0.73
C TYR A 52 2.93 -6.49 1.55
N PRO A 53 4.21 -6.89 1.66
CA PRO A 53 5.23 -6.06 2.31
C PRO A 53 5.44 -4.78 1.51
N VAL A 54 5.60 -3.65 2.21
CA VAL A 54 5.88 -2.35 1.59
C VAL A 54 7.25 -2.36 0.93
N GLU A 55 8.22 -3.00 1.57
CA GLU A 55 9.57 -3.16 1.06
C GLU A 55 9.72 -4.53 0.42
N LYS A 56 9.92 -4.55 -0.90
CA LYS A 56 10.21 -5.77 -1.66
C LYS A 56 11.26 -5.49 -2.72
N ILE A 57 12.20 -6.41 -2.88
CA ILE A 57 13.18 -6.38 -3.95
C ILE A 57 12.44 -6.49 -5.29
N ALA A 58 12.71 -5.55 -6.20
CA ALA A 58 12.13 -5.54 -7.54
C ALA A 58 12.53 -6.81 -8.33
N PRO A 59 11.75 -7.22 -9.36
CA PRO A 59 12.13 -8.34 -10.21
C PRO A 59 13.52 -8.15 -10.83
N GLY A 60 14.32 -9.23 -10.76
CA GLY A 60 15.67 -9.29 -11.35
C GLY A 60 15.65 -9.19 -12.88
N ILE A 61 16.80 -9.34 -13.54
CA ILE A 61 16.92 -9.13 -14.99
C ILE A 61 16.20 -10.23 -15.79
N ILE A 62 16.37 -11.49 -15.40
CA ILE A 62 15.81 -12.67 -16.09
C ILE A 62 14.28 -12.62 -16.27
N PRO A 63 13.45 -12.25 -15.26
CA PRO A 63 12.00 -12.17 -15.42
C PRO A 63 11.50 -10.91 -16.15
N ARG A 64 12.37 -9.97 -16.57
CA ARG A 64 11.92 -8.76 -17.27
C ARG A 64 11.61 -9.08 -18.73
N LYS A 65 10.46 -8.60 -19.21
CA LYS A 65 10.11 -8.57 -20.63
C LYS A 65 10.37 -7.17 -21.18
N SER A 66 10.83 -7.08 -22.44
CA SER A 66 10.85 -5.81 -23.17
C SER A 66 9.45 -5.19 -23.22
N VAL A 67 9.37 -3.86 -23.04
CA VAL A 67 8.09 -3.13 -23.08
C VAL A 67 7.67 -2.97 -24.55
N ASP A 68 6.59 -3.64 -24.93
CA ASP A 68 6.03 -3.65 -26.29
C ASP A 68 4.64 -3.01 -26.38
N GLN A 69 4.02 -2.67 -25.24
CA GLN A 69 2.66 -2.15 -25.18
C GLN A 69 2.64 -0.65 -24.86
N PRO A 70 1.99 0.20 -25.70
CA PRO A 70 1.87 1.62 -25.42
C PRO A 70 0.85 1.91 -24.31
N MET A 71 1.15 2.88 -23.45
CA MET A 71 0.22 3.44 -22.47
C MET A 71 -0.30 4.80 -22.99
N GLN A 72 -1.57 4.86 -23.34
CA GLN A 72 -2.19 6.07 -23.89
C GLN A 72 -2.46 7.08 -22.77
N THR A 73 -1.89 8.28 -22.88
CA THR A 73 -2.05 9.38 -21.92
C THR A 73 -3.23 10.30 -22.26
N GLY A 74 -3.62 10.36 -23.53
CA GLY A 74 -4.63 11.29 -24.05
C GLY A 74 -4.11 12.71 -24.30
N ILE A 75 -2.80 12.95 -24.16
CA ILE A 75 -2.15 14.24 -24.43
C ILE A 75 -1.42 14.12 -25.76
N MET A 76 -1.78 14.93 -26.78
CA MET A 76 -1.19 14.82 -28.12
C MET A 76 0.33 15.03 -28.16
N ALA A 77 0.88 15.72 -27.17
CA ALA A 77 2.31 16.03 -27.08
C ALA A 77 3.14 14.93 -26.39
N ILE A 78 2.51 13.89 -25.81
CA ILE A 78 3.17 12.87 -24.96
C ILE A 78 2.87 11.47 -25.44
#